data_AF-A0A512TRM4-F1
#
_entry.id   AF-A0A512TRM4-F1
#
_cell.length_a   1.000
_cell.length_b   1.000
_cell.length_c   1.000
_cell.angle_alpha   90.00
_cell.angle_beta   90.00
_cell.angle_gamma   90.00
#
_symmetry.space_group_name_H-M   'P 1'
#
loop_
_entity.id
_entity.type
_entity.pdbx_description
1 polymer ?
#
loop_
_entity_poly.entity_id
_entity_poly.type
_entity_poly.pdbx_seq_one_letter_code
_entity_poly.pdbx_strand_id
1 'polypeptide(L)'
;MEKDILEDISAIDLNTKVSVDNPIDYKGLMILKQSTPARICVGRAGSRYKTGDYLRLRADHAVAMDAVWSHVDENVVENLGFYKVKTLVKDKEEYITRPDLGRCFSEETLTDIKEKCINDVDVQIIAGDGLSSPAITANLKEIYPMIIDGCEAKGLKIGTSIFVKYARVATMDKISEALNAKVTLILIGERPGLATGESMSCYMAYEASSKKPESQRTVISNIHKNGMPPVEAGAQIVQLIEILLKEKKSGIDLKL
;
A
#
# COMPACT_ATOMS: atom_id res chain seq x y z
N MET A 1 -21.80 23.12 36.55
CA MET A 1 -20.69 23.16 35.58
C MET A 1 -21.02 22.20 34.47
N GLU A 2 -21.71 22.69 33.44
CA GLU A 2 -21.70 22.00 32.16
C GLU A 2 -20.24 21.97 31.72
N LYS A 3 -19.68 20.78 31.51
CA LYS A 3 -18.32 20.68 30.98
C LYS A 3 -18.35 21.31 29.59
N ASP A 4 -17.54 22.33 29.39
CA ASP A 4 -17.06 22.77 28.06
C ASP A 4 -16.33 21.58 27.41
N ILE A 5 -17.06 20.58 26.95
CA ILE A 5 -16.52 19.50 26.13
C ILE A 5 -16.49 20.07 24.72
N LEU A 6 -15.31 20.51 24.30
CA LEU A 6 -15.05 20.81 22.90
C LEU A 6 -15.44 19.58 22.06
N GLU A 7 -16.28 19.79 21.04
CA GLU A 7 -16.63 18.72 20.11
C GLU A 7 -15.38 18.13 19.45
N ASP A 8 -15.31 16.81 19.37
CA ASP A 8 -14.23 16.13 18.67
C ASP A 8 -14.34 16.42 17.17
N ILE A 9 -13.49 17.32 16.70
CA ILE A 9 -13.42 17.72 15.30
C ILE A 9 -13.11 16.54 14.36
N SER A 10 -12.49 15.46 14.86
CA SER A 10 -12.15 14.26 14.09
C SER A 10 -13.33 13.30 13.91
N ALA A 11 -14.29 13.32 14.85
CA ALA A 11 -15.50 12.48 14.81
C ALA A 11 -16.52 12.95 13.76
N ILE A 12 -16.40 14.18 13.27
CA ILE A 12 -17.30 14.72 12.26
C ILE A 12 -17.09 14.00 10.93
N ASP A 13 -18.15 13.40 10.38
CA ASP A 13 -18.13 12.90 9.01
C ASP A 13 -18.07 14.09 8.04
N LEU A 14 -16.94 14.20 7.33
CA LEU A 14 -16.75 15.25 6.36
C LEU A 14 -17.69 15.09 5.17
N ASN A 15 -18.09 13.87 4.78
CA ASN A 15 -18.94 13.63 3.61
C ASN A 15 -20.38 14.15 3.78
N THR A 16 -20.76 14.50 5.02
CA THR A 16 -22.08 15.05 5.34
C THR A 16 -22.03 16.50 5.80
N LYS A 17 -20.86 17.16 5.71
CA LYS A 17 -20.67 18.54 6.19
C LYS A 17 -20.47 19.53 5.03
N VAL A 18 -21.41 20.44 4.88
CA VAL A 18 -21.28 21.65 4.05
C VAL A 18 -20.99 22.84 4.97
N SER A 19 -19.84 23.48 4.75
CA SER A 19 -19.40 24.63 5.56
C SER A 19 -19.62 25.97 4.83
N VAL A 20 -20.25 26.00 3.66
CA VAL A 20 -20.53 27.25 2.91
C VAL A 20 -21.59 28.09 3.61
N ASP A 21 -21.34 29.39 3.77
CA ASP A 21 -22.34 30.34 4.32
C ASP A 21 -23.38 30.70 3.26
N ASN A 22 -24.66 30.70 3.63
CA ASN A 22 -25.79 31.08 2.77
C ASN A 22 -25.74 30.47 1.36
N PRO A 23 -25.68 29.13 1.24
CA PRO A 23 -25.55 28.49 -0.06
C PRO A 23 -26.82 28.67 -0.89
N ILE A 24 -26.65 29.00 -2.17
CA ILE A 24 -27.75 29.17 -3.14
C ILE A 24 -28.57 27.88 -3.25
N ASP A 25 -27.89 26.72 -3.25
CA ASP A 25 -28.52 25.40 -3.23
C ASP A 25 -27.77 24.47 -2.27
N TYR A 26 -28.26 24.39 -1.03
CA TYR A 26 -27.69 23.48 -0.03
C TYR A 26 -27.80 22.01 -0.44
N LYS A 27 -28.91 21.62 -1.08
CA LYS A 27 -29.13 20.22 -1.48
C LYS A 27 -28.14 19.79 -2.55
N GLY A 28 -27.90 20.64 -3.54
CA GLY A 28 -26.86 20.43 -4.55
C GLY A 28 -25.47 20.29 -3.93
N LEU A 29 -25.12 21.14 -2.96
CA LEU A 29 -23.83 21.01 -2.26
C LEU A 29 -23.70 19.70 -1.47
N MET A 30 -24.78 19.21 -0.86
CA MET A 30 -24.77 17.91 -0.18
C MET A 30 -24.57 16.74 -1.15
N ILE A 31 -25.21 16.77 -2.31
CA ILE A 31 -25.02 15.75 -3.36
C ILE A 31 -23.55 15.74 -3.82
N LEU A 32 -22.98 16.91 -4.09
CA LEU A 32 -21.56 17.03 -4.44
C LEU A 32 -20.66 16.51 -3.32
N LYS A 33 -21.02 16.81 -2.06
CA LYS A 33 -20.20 16.39 -0.91
C LYS A 33 -20.16 14.87 -0.76
N GLN A 34 -21.27 14.20 -1.04
CA GLN A 34 -21.36 12.74 -0.99
C GLN A 34 -20.73 12.04 -2.20
N SER A 35 -20.55 12.75 -3.33
CA SER A 35 -19.97 12.16 -4.54
C SER A 35 -18.45 12.07 -4.54
N THR A 36 -17.76 12.64 -3.54
CA THR A 36 -16.30 12.61 -3.49
C THR A 36 -15.75 12.70 -2.06
N PRO A 37 -14.67 11.97 -1.72
CA PRO A 37 -13.97 12.16 -0.45
C PRO A 37 -13.17 13.47 -0.38
N ALA A 38 -13.09 14.22 -1.48
CA ALA A 38 -12.39 15.51 -1.50
C ALA A 38 -13.06 16.53 -0.56
N ARG A 39 -12.24 17.43 0.01
CA ARG A 39 -12.73 18.49 0.92
C ARG A 39 -13.33 19.67 0.16
N ILE A 40 -14.36 19.39 -0.64
CA ILE A 40 -15.18 20.40 -1.35
C ILE A 40 -16.36 20.87 -0.48
N CYS A 41 -17.11 21.85 -0.97
CA CYS A 41 -18.23 22.48 -0.27
C CYS A 41 -17.82 23.06 1.12
N VAL A 42 -16.54 23.44 1.24
CA VAL A 42 -16.02 24.18 2.38
C VAL A 42 -16.25 25.67 2.17
N GLY A 43 -16.61 26.37 3.25
CA GLY A 43 -16.80 27.82 3.20
C GLY A 43 -15.47 28.58 3.21
N ARG A 44 -15.56 29.89 3.41
CA ARG A 44 -14.39 30.77 3.51
C ARG A 44 -14.61 31.88 4.52
N ALA A 45 -13.53 32.31 5.17
CA ALA A 45 -13.45 33.57 5.90
C ALA A 45 -12.59 34.53 5.07
N GLY A 46 -13.22 35.46 4.35
CA GLY A 46 -12.54 36.25 3.31
C GLY A 46 -12.04 35.33 2.18
N SER A 47 -10.72 35.27 2.00
CA SER A 47 -10.01 34.38 1.06
C SER A 47 -9.35 33.17 1.73
N ARG A 48 -9.62 32.93 3.03
CA ARG A 48 -9.01 31.87 3.84
C ARG A 48 -10.01 30.80 4.22
N TYR A 49 -9.51 29.64 4.68
CA TYR A 49 -10.34 28.60 5.26
C TYR A 49 -11.07 29.11 6.51
N LYS A 50 -12.24 28.54 6.77
CA LYS A 50 -12.87 28.67 8.07
C LYS A 50 -12.05 27.94 9.13
N THR A 51 -12.08 28.46 10.36
CA THR A 51 -11.29 27.93 11.48
C THR A 51 -11.53 26.43 11.70
N GLY A 52 -12.79 25.98 11.69
CA GLY A 52 -13.12 24.57 11.89
C GLY A 52 -12.55 23.64 10.81
N ASP A 53 -12.66 24.03 9.54
CA ASP A 53 -12.11 23.24 8.43
C ASP A 53 -10.57 23.21 8.47
N TYR A 54 -9.93 24.31 8.89
CA TYR A 54 -8.48 24.37 9.11
C TYR A 54 -8.02 23.51 10.30
N LEU A 55 -8.72 23.55 11.42
CA LEU A 55 -8.42 22.70 12.57
C LEU A 55 -8.55 21.22 12.22
N ARG A 56 -9.61 20.84 11.49
CA ARG A 56 -9.76 19.47 11.00
C ARG A 56 -8.61 19.06 10.08
N LEU A 57 -8.18 19.95 9.16
CA LEU A 57 -7.00 19.72 8.32
C LEU A 57 -5.75 19.41 9.16
N ARG A 58 -5.53 20.16 10.24
CA ARG A 58 -4.38 19.95 11.14
C ARG A 58 -4.48 18.64 11.93
N ALA A 59 -5.67 18.29 12.40
CA ALA A 59 -5.91 17.02 13.09
C ALA A 59 -5.62 15.81 12.20
N ASP A 60 -6.18 15.79 10.99
CA ASP A 60 -5.94 14.68 10.05
C ASP A 60 -4.47 14.61 9.61
N HIS A 61 -3.78 15.76 9.54
CA HIS A 61 -2.36 15.79 9.24
C HIS A 61 -1.51 15.17 10.34
N ALA A 62 -1.87 15.37 11.61
CA ALA A 62 -1.20 14.72 12.73
C ALA A 62 -1.33 13.19 12.65
N VAL A 63 -2.54 12.69 12.38
CA VAL A 63 -2.79 11.25 12.17
C VAL A 63 -1.99 10.69 11.00
N ALA A 64 -1.92 11.43 9.89
CA ALA A 64 -1.12 11.03 8.74
C ALA A 64 0.39 10.95 9.07
N MET A 65 0.90 11.87 9.90
CA MET A 65 2.29 11.83 10.38
C MET A 65 2.53 10.61 11.27
N ASP A 66 1.63 10.30 12.21
CA ASP A 66 1.75 9.12 13.07
C ASP A 66 1.76 7.82 12.25
N ALA A 67 0.96 7.75 11.17
CA ALA A 67 0.96 6.62 10.25
C ALA A 67 2.33 6.39 9.58
N VAL A 68 3.09 7.45 9.26
CA VAL A 68 4.44 7.34 8.69
C VAL A 68 5.40 6.66 9.67
N TRP A 69 5.28 6.97 10.96
CA TRP A 69 6.18 6.47 12.01
C TRP A 69 5.75 5.14 12.63
N SER A 70 4.55 4.67 12.33
CA SER A 70 4.04 3.39 12.81
C SER A 70 4.77 2.18 12.21
N HIS A 71 4.64 1.04 12.89
CA HIS A 71 5.18 -0.26 12.47
C HIS A 71 4.05 -1.26 12.21
N VAL A 72 4.30 -2.20 11.29
CA VAL A 72 3.37 -3.31 11.02
C VAL A 72 3.33 -4.21 12.25
N ASP A 73 2.13 -4.59 12.66
CA ASP A 73 1.94 -5.58 13.72
C ASP A 73 2.49 -6.94 13.23
N GLU A 74 3.52 -7.44 13.91
CA GLU A 74 4.21 -8.68 13.51
C GLU A 74 3.25 -9.87 13.50
N ASN A 75 2.19 -9.85 14.31
CA ASN A 75 1.18 -10.90 14.31
C ASN A 75 0.45 -11.02 12.97
N VAL A 76 0.25 -9.91 12.24
CA VAL A 76 -0.41 -9.96 10.91
C VAL A 76 0.42 -10.79 9.94
N VAL A 77 1.74 -10.64 10.00
CA VAL A 77 2.70 -11.29 9.11
C VAL A 77 2.91 -12.74 9.53
N GLU A 78 3.04 -13.00 10.83
CA GLU A 78 3.24 -14.35 11.38
C GLU A 78 2.04 -15.25 11.16
N ASN A 79 0.81 -14.75 11.37
CA ASN A 79 -0.41 -15.53 11.17
C ASN A 79 -0.61 -15.94 9.70
N LEU A 80 0.00 -15.23 8.76
CA LEU A 80 -0.04 -15.54 7.33
C LEU A 80 1.17 -16.35 6.86
N GLY A 81 2.09 -16.72 7.77
CA GLY A 81 3.22 -17.60 7.46
C GLY A 81 4.34 -16.98 6.63
N PHE A 82 4.47 -15.65 6.63
CA PHE A 82 5.51 -14.96 5.85
C PHE A 82 6.90 -15.17 6.47
N TYR A 83 7.90 -15.48 5.63
CA TYR A 83 9.31 -15.48 6.02
C TYR A 83 9.80 -14.04 6.16
N LYS A 84 10.18 -13.65 7.39
CA LYS A 84 10.53 -12.27 7.73
C LYS A 84 12.00 -11.99 7.43
N VAL A 85 12.26 -10.93 6.66
CA VAL A 85 13.60 -10.39 6.39
C VAL A 85 13.62 -8.87 6.56
N LYS A 86 14.81 -8.29 6.59
CA LYS A 86 15.02 -6.85 6.77
C LYS A 86 16.03 -6.33 5.76
N THR A 87 15.84 -5.11 5.25
CA THR A 87 16.82 -4.44 4.39
C THR A 87 18.05 -3.99 5.17
N LEU A 88 19.00 -3.32 4.52
CA LEU A 88 20.19 -2.75 5.19
C LEU A 88 19.86 -1.60 6.17
N VAL A 89 18.61 -1.13 6.18
CA VAL A 89 18.16 -0.03 7.03
C VAL A 89 18.09 -0.45 8.49
N LYS A 90 18.64 0.37 9.39
CA LYS A 90 18.68 0.11 10.83
C LYS A 90 17.37 0.39 11.52
N ASP A 91 16.80 1.57 11.28
CA ASP A 91 15.61 2.09 11.95
C ASP A 91 14.72 2.93 11.00
N LYS A 92 13.61 3.45 11.53
CA LYS A 92 12.63 4.20 10.74
C LYS A 92 13.16 5.56 10.27
N GLU A 93 14.06 6.21 11.01
CA GLU A 93 14.65 7.49 10.61
C GLU A 93 15.57 7.30 9.40
N GLU A 94 16.42 6.27 9.43
CA GLU A 94 17.25 5.89 8.30
C GLU A 94 16.39 5.44 7.11
N TYR A 95 15.29 4.70 7.36
CA TYR A 95 14.37 4.29 6.29
C TYR A 95 13.82 5.45 5.46
N ILE A 96 13.41 6.52 6.14
CA ILE A 96 12.80 7.70 5.51
C ILE A 96 13.86 8.48 4.72
N THR A 97 15.08 8.57 5.22
CA THR A 97 16.16 9.41 4.66
C THR A 97 17.07 8.69 3.67
N ARG A 98 17.14 7.35 3.72
CA ARG A 98 18.05 6.50 2.92
C ARG A 98 17.29 5.47 2.08
N PRO A 99 16.59 5.91 1.02
CA PRO A 99 15.88 5.00 0.12
C PRO A 99 16.81 4.02 -0.59
N ASP A 100 18.10 4.33 -0.73
CA ASP A 100 19.12 3.45 -1.29
C ASP A 100 19.34 2.19 -0.43
N LEU A 101 19.39 2.34 0.91
CA LEU A 101 19.53 1.21 1.83
C LEU A 101 18.26 0.36 1.88
N GLY A 102 17.09 0.99 1.79
CA GLY A 102 15.80 0.30 1.76
C GLY A 102 15.53 -0.52 0.48
N ARG A 103 16.42 -0.47 -0.51
CA ARG A 103 16.36 -1.27 -1.74
C ARG A 103 17.31 -2.48 -1.72
N CYS A 104 18.13 -2.59 -0.69
CA CYS A 104 19.26 -3.53 -0.62
C CYS A 104 19.16 -4.45 0.59
N PHE A 105 19.78 -5.62 0.46
CA PHE A 105 19.90 -6.63 1.50
C PHE A 105 21.38 -6.88 1.80
N SER A 106 21.70 -7.38 2.99
CA SER A 106 23.03 -7.93 3.25
C SER A 106 23.25 -9.22 2.47
N GLU A 107 24.50 -9.59 2.24
CA GLU A 107 24.85 -10.86 1.59
C GLU A 107 24.32 -12.06 2.39
N GLU A 108 24.37 -11.98 3.72
CA GLU A 108 23.79 -12.97 4.64
C GLU A 108 22.29 -13.13 4.40
N THR A 109 21.54 -12.02 4.32
CA THR A 109 20.09 -12.05 4.10
C THR A 109 19.74 -12.68 2.74
N LEU A 110 20.51 -12.36 1.69
CA LEU A 110 20.30 -12.97 0.37
C LEU A 110 20.64 -14.46 0.34
N THR A 111 21.67 -14.88 1.09
CA THR A 111 22.03 -16.29 1.25
C THR A 111 20.92 -17.04 1.96
N ASP A 112 20.44 -16.48 3.07
CA ASP A 112 19.30 -17.01 3.82
C ASP A 112 18.04 -17.16 2.96
N ILE A 113 17.72 -16.16 2.13
CA ILE A 113 16.58 -16.23 1.21
C ILE A 113 16.75 -17.41 0.25
N LYS A 114 17.94 -17.58 -0.35
CA LYS A 114 18.21 -18.68 -1.30
C LYS A 114 18.12 -20.06 -0.65
N GLU A 115 18.60 -20.20 0.59
CA GLU A 115 18.65 -21.49 1.29
C GLU A 115 17.30 -21.89 1.90
N LYS A 116 16.56 -20.92 2.43
CA LYS A 116 15.32 -21.18 3.20
C LYS A 116 14.05 -21.04 2.38
N CYS A 117 14.09 -20.38 1.23
CA CYS A 117 12.92 -20.20 0.37
C CYS A 117 12.97 -21.10 -0.88
N ILE A 118 11.80 -21.35 -1.45
CA ILE A 118 11.66 -22.16 -2.66
C ILE A 118 12.26 -21.38 -3.85
N ASN A 119 13.14 -22.03 -4.62
CA ASN A 119 13.75 -21.50 -5.83
C ASN A 119 12.99 -21.97 -7.09
N ASP A 120 13.24 -21.31 -8.23
CA ASP A 120 12.67 -21.61 -9.55
C ASP A 120 11.13 -21.64 -9.52
N VAL A 121 10.54 -20.53 -9.08
CA VAL A 121 9.10 -20.38 -8.84
C VAL A 121 8.41 -19.63 -9.97
N ASP A 122 7.14 -19.94 -10.21
CA ASP A 122 6.34 -19.18 -11.17
C ASP A 122 5.93 -17.82 -10.58
N VAL A 123 5.56 -17.81 -9.30
CA VAL A 123 5.08 -16.61 -8.60
C VAL A 123 5.78 -16.45 -7.26
N GLN A 124 6.42 -15.30 -7.05
CA GLN A 124 6.98 -14.89 -5.75
C GLN A 124 6.14 -13.75 -5.16
N ILE A 125 5.59 -13.97 -3.97
CA ILE A 125 4.77 -13.00 -3.24
C ILE A 125 5.60 -12.35 -2.15
N ILE A 126 5.61 -11.02 -2.13
CA ILE A 126 6.30 -10.21 -1.14
C ILE A 126 5.30 -9.26 -0.50
N ALA A 127 5.40 -9.06 0.80
CA ALA A 127 4.76 -7.95 1.50
C ALA A 127 5.83 -7.06 2.13
N GLY A 128 5.62 -5.76 2.15
CA GLY A 128 6.54 -4.82 2.79
C GLY A 128 5.79 -3.72 3.51
N ASP A 129 6.29 -3.32 4.68
CA ASP A 129 5.73 -2.19 5.43
C ASP A 129 5.61 -0.93 4.58
N GLY A 130 6.66 -0.62 3.81
CA GLY A 130 6.69 0.56 2.98
C GLY A 130 6.61 1.85 3.82
N LEU A 131 5.94 2.85 3.26
CA LEU A 131 5.76 4.15 3.92
C LEU A 131 4.54 4.18 4.85
N SER A 132 3.70 3.14 4.85
CA SER A 132 2.50 3.09 5.68
C SER A 132 2.18 1.68 6.17
N SER A 133 2.49 1.45 7.45
CA SER A 133 2.16 0.19 8.12
C SER A 133 0.64 -0.08 8.23
N PRO A 134 -0.24 0.92 8.46
CA PRO A 134 -1.68 0.71 8.49
C PRO A 134 -2.24 0.10 7.20
N ALA A 135 -1.65 0.42 6.05
CA ALA A 135 -2.05 -0.17 4.76
C ALA A 135 -1.85 -1.70 4.73
N ILE A 136 -0.77 -2.20 5.33
CA ILE A 136 -0.53 -3.64 5.42
C ILE A 136 -1.49 -4.27 6.43
N THR A 137 -1.61 -3.68 7.62
CA THR A 137 -2.50 -4.19 8.67
C THR A 137 -3.96 -4.28 8.23
N ALA A 138 -4.44 -3.28 7.48
CA ALA A 138 -5.84 -3.21 7.04
C ALA A 138 -6.16 -4.18 5.90
N ASN A 139 -5.24 -4.38 4.94
CA ASN A 139 -5.59 -5.05 3.68
C ASN A 139 -4.96 -6.43 3.49
N LEU A 140 -3.82 -6.73 4.13
CA LEU A 140 -3.04 -7.92 3.80
C LEU A 140 -3.81 -9.22 4.08
N LYS A 141 -4.57 -9.27 5.18
CA LYS A 141 -5.37 -10.45 5.57
C LYS A 141 -6.48 -10.80 4.58
N GLU A 142 -6.99 -9.83 3.83
CA GLU A 142 -8.06 -10.05 2.86
C GLU A 142 -7.50 -10.36 1.47
N ILE A 143 -6.44 -9.66 1.05
CA ILE A 143 -5.89 -9.83 -0.31
C ILE A 143 -5.00 -11.07 -0.45
N TYR A 144 -4.24 -11.42 0.59
CA TYR A 144 -3.22 -12.46 0.48
C TYR A 144 -3.81 -13.85 0.20
N PRO A 145 -4.86 -14.32 0.91
CA PRO A 145 -5.49 -15.60 0.61
C PRO A 145 -6.04 -15.66 -0.81
N MET A 146 -6.63 -14.56 -1.30
CA MET A 146 -7.16 -14.49 -2.67
C MET A 146 -6.09 -14.71 -3.74
N ILE A 147 -4.88 -14.20 -3.51
CA ILE A 147 -3.74 -14.41 -4.43
C ILE A 147 -3.25 -15.85 -4.36
N ILE A 148 -3.09 -16.41 -3.15
CA ILE A 148 -2.65 -17.79 -2.96
C ILE A 148 -3.62 -18.77 -3.62
N ASP A 149 -4.90 -18.72 -3.22
CA ASP A 149 -5.94 -19.63 -3.74
C ASP A 149 -6.06 -19.52 -5.26
N GLY A 150 -6.00 -18.29 -5.79
CA GLY A 150 -6.08 -18.05 -7.23
C GLY A 150 -4.87 -18.58 -8.02
N CYS A 151 -3.67 -18.52 -7.45
CA CYS A 151 -2.47 -19.08 -8.07
C CYS A 151 -2.43 -20.62 -7.97
N GLU A 152 -2.85 -21.18 -6.83
CA GLU A 152 -2.93 -22.63 -6.62
C GLU A 152 -3.98 -23.27 -7.54
N ALA A 153 -5.15 -22.65 -7.68
CA ALA A 153 -6.20 -23.11 -8.60
C ALA A 153 -5.74 -23.18 -10.07
N LYS A 154 -4.70 -22.42 -10.42
CA LYS A 154 -4.07 -22.40 -11.74
C LYS A 154 -2.86 -23.33 -11.86
N GLY A 155 -2.51 -24.04 -10.78
CA GLY A 155 -1.38 -24.95 -10.72
C GLY A 155 -0.02 -24.26 -10.80
N LEU A 156 0.07 -22.98 -10.43
CA LEU A 156 1.32 -22.22 -10.43
C LEU A 156 2.19 -22.62 -9.23
N LYS A 157 3.50 -22.76 -9.44
CA LYS A 157 4.45 -22.98 -8.35
C LYS A 157 4.69 -21.66 -7.60
N ILE A 158 4.08 -21.54 -6.42
CA ILE A 158 4.23 -20.37 -5.55
C ILE A 158 5.48 -20.51 -4.67
N GLY A 159 6.27 -19.44 -4.56
CA GLY A 159 7.41 -19.37 -3.65
C GLY A 159 7.03 -19.14 -2.20
N THR A 160 7.99 -19.32 -1.30
CA THR A 160 7.83 -18.95 0.11
C THR A 160 7.50 -17.46 0.19
N SER A 161 6.35 -17.09 0.76
CA SER A 161 5.97 -15.67 0.86
C SER A 161 6.91 -14.92 1.82
N ILE A 162 7.42 -13.76 1.41
CA ILE A 162 8.46 -13.03 2.16
C ILE A 162 7.93 -11.68 2.64
N PHE A 163 8.12 -11.37 3.92
CA PHE A 163 7.86 -10.04 4.46
C PHE A 163 9.18 -9.28 4.60
N VAL A 164 9.26 -8.12 3.98
CA VAL A 164 10.45 -7.26 4.00
C VAL A 164 10.18 -6.06 4.90
N LYS A 165 10.88 -5.99 6.03
CA LYS A 165 10.89 -4.80 6.89
C LYS A 165 11.76 -3.71 6.28
N TYR A 166 11.28 -2.47 6.30
CA TYR A 166 11.89 -1.31 5.65
C TYR A 166 12.03 -1.49 4.14
N ALA A 167 10.97 -2.00 3.51
CA ALA A 167 10.96 -2.30 2.08
C ALA A 167 10.85 -1.04 1.21
N ARG A 168 11.53 -1.05 0.07
CA ARG A 168 11.20 -0.22 -1.10
C ARG A 168 10.84 -1.17 -2.23
N VAL A 169 10.07 -0.71 -3.22
CA VAL A 169 9.61 -1.56 -4.34
C VAL A 169 10.75 -2.38 -4.95
N ALA A 170 11.93 -1.79 -5.17
CA ALA A 170 13.06 -2.47 -5.78
C ALA A 170 13.70 -3.62 -4.96
N THR A 171 13.28 -3.86 -3.71
CA THR A 171 13.65 -5.11 -3.02
C THR A 171 13.10 -6.34 -3.74
N MET A 172 11.97 -6.20 -4.46
CA MET A 172 11.39 -7.26 -5.26
C MET A 172 12.36 -7.79 -6.32
N ASP A 173 13.18 -6.91 -6.91
CA ASP A 173 14.12 -7.29 -7.96
C ASP A 173 15.20 -8.23 -7.41
N LYS A 174 15.73 -7.93 -6.22
CA LYS A 174 16.77 -8.74 -5.58
C LYS A 174 16.26 -10.10 -5.13
N ILE A 175 15.02 -10.15 -4.63
CA ILE A 175 14.36 -11.41 -4.27
C ILE A 175 14.07 -12.23 -5.53
N SER A 176 13.58 -11.60 -6.59
CA SER A 176 13.32 -12.25 -7.88
C SER A 176 14.58 -12.87 -8.48
N GLU A 177 15.69 -12.12 -8.48
CA GLU A 177 17.01 -12.60 -8.93
C GLU A 177 17.52 -13.74 -8.06
N ALA A 178 17.34 -13.65 -6.74
CA ALA A 178 17.82 -14.66 -5.80
C ALA A 178 17.10 -16.01 -5.95
N LEU A 179 15.78 -15.98 -6.18
CA LEU A 179 14.92 -17.16 -6.23
C LEU A 179 14.59 -17.63 -7.65
N ASN A 180 15.14 -16.97 -8.67
CA ASN A 180 14.82 -17.22 -10.07
C ASN A 180 13.29 -17.23 -10.35
N ALA A 181 12.59 -16.22 -9.82
CA ALA A 181 11.14 -16.12 -9.93
C ALA A 181 10.71 -15.55 -11.30
N LYS A 182 9.72 -16.19 -11.94
CA LYS A 182 9.17 -15.72 -13.23
C LYS A 182 8.31 -14.49 -13.08
N VAL A 183 7.39 -14.44 -12.11
CA VAL A 183 6.64 -13.24 -11.76
C VAL A 183 6.87 -12.96 -10.28
N THR A 184 7.31 -11.74 -9.98
CA THR A 184 7.44 -11.27 -8.60
C THR A 184 6.45 -10.15 -8.38
N LEU A 185 5.75 -10.20 -7.25
CA LEU A 185 4.87 -9.14 -6.80
C LEU A 185 5.23 -8.66 -5.39
N ILE A 186 5.05 -7.36 -5.14
CA ILE A 186 5.20 -6.77 -3.81
C ILE A 186 3.96 -5.95 -3.45
N LEU A 187 3.30 -6.36 -2.36
CA LEU A 187 2.25 -5.62 -1.67
C LEU A 187 2.91 -4.66 -0.67
N ILE A 188 2.78 -3.36 -0.88
CA ILE A 188 3.53 -2.36 -0.12
C ILE A 188 2.67 -1.16 0.28
N GLY A 189 2.82 -0.70 1.52
CA GLY A 189 2.16 0.49 2.02
C GLY A 189 2.64 1.75 1.29
N GLU A 190 1.71 2.52 0.73
CA GLU A 190 2.00 3.77 0.04
C GLU A 190 2.36 4.89 1.02
N ARG A 191 2.66 6.09 0.51
CA ARG A 191 2.79 7.27 1.38
C ARG A 191 1.42 7.61 1.98
N PRO A 192 1.27 7.73 3.31
CA PRO A 192 0.02 8.11 3.93
C PRO A 192 -0.54 9.41 3.34
N GLY A 193 -1.80 9.36 2.93
CA GLY A 193 -2.55 10.55 2.53
C GLY A 193 -3.17 11.23 3.74
N LEU A 194 -3.68 12.44 3.54
CA LEU A 194 -4.42 13.14 4.59
C LEU A 194 -5.75 12.46 4.94
N ALA A 195 -6.35 11.75 3.98
CA ALA A 195 -7.64 11.10 4.14
C ALA A 195 -7.53 9.67 4.67
N THR A 196 -6.43 8.97 4.36
CA THR A 196 -6.23 7.58 4.76
C THR A 196 -4.76 7.21 4.77
N GLY A 197 -4.36 6.45 5.78
CA GLY A 197 -3.09 5.71 5.83
C GLY A 197 -3.24 4.26 5.38
N GLU A 198 -4.42 3.83 4.91
CA GLU A 198 -4.68 2.43 4.59
C GLU A 198 -4.38 2.09 3.11
N SER A 199 -3.90 3.04 2.30
CA SER A 199 -3.67 2.80 0.86
C SER A 199 -2.46 1.89 0.63
N MET A 200 -2.69 0.74 0.00
CA MET A 200 -1.67 -0.22 -0.41
C MET A 200 -1.55 -0.26 -1.94
N SER A 201 -0.36 -0.53 -2.44
CA SER A 201 -0.10 -0.79 -3.87
C SER A 201 0.45 -2.21 -4.05
N CYS A 202 0.17 -2.80 -5.21
CA CYS A 202 0.81 -4.00 -5.72
C CYS A 202 1.67 -3.64 -6.94
N TYR A 203 2.97 -3.90 -6.87
CA TYR A 203 3.89 -3.81 -8.01
C TYR A 203 4.25 -5.21 -8.47
N MET A 204 4.18 -5.47 -9.78
CA MET A 204 4.40 -6.78 -10.39
C MET A 204 5.35 -6.67 -11.58
N ALA A 205 6.26 -7.63 -11.75
CA ALA A 205 7.11 -7.70 -12.93
C ALA A 205 7.44 -9.14 -13.32
N TYR A 206 7.58 -9.37 -14.63
CA TYR A 206 8.08 -10.63 -15.20
C TYR A 206 9.62 -10.61 -15.22
N GLU A 207 10.23 -11.62 -14.58
CA GLU A 207 11.67 -11.75 -14.33
C GLU A 207 12.26 -10.43 -13.82
N ALA A 208 11.73 -9.95 -12.69
CA ALA A 208 12.09 -8.66 -12.11
C ALA A 208 13.60 -8.61 -11.87
N SER A 209 14.25 -7.51 -12.27
CA SER A 209 15.70 -7.37 -12.11
C SER A 209 16.12 -5.93 -11.89
N SER A 210 17.17 -5.78 -11.08
CA SER A 210 17.85 -4.52 -10.80
C SER A 210 18.58 -3.94 -12.02
N LYS A 211 18.74 -4.74 -13.08
CA LYS A 211 19.29 -4.33 -14.37
C LYS A 211 18.24 -3.72 -15.31
N LYS A 212 16.94 -3.87 -14.99
CA LYS A 212 15.82 -3.36 -15.79
C LYS A 212 15.30 -2.04 -15.17
N PRO A 213 14.75 -1.12 -15.97
CA PRO A 213 14.21 0.14 -15.47
C PRO A 213 12.93 -0.07 -14.66
N GLU A 214 12.52 0.96 -13.90
CA GLU A 214 11.28 0.98 -13.13
C GLU A 214 10.04 0.67 -13.98
N SER A 215 10.05 1.08 -15.25
CA SER A 215 8.97 0.86 -16.22
C SER A 215 8.72 -0.62 -16.55
N GLN A 216 9.55 -1.54 -16.05
CA GLN A 216 9.27 -2.98 -16.11
C GLN A 216 8.05 -3.39 -15.27
N ARG A 217 7.61 -2.55 -14.32
CA ARG A 217 6.59 -2.90 -13.33
C ARG A 217 5.18 -2.53 -13.80
N THR A 218 4.26 -3.48 -13.69
CA THR A 218 2.81 -3.26 -13.72
C THR A 218 2.35 -2.90 -12.31
N VAL A 219 1.44 -1.94 -12.16
CA VAL A 219 1.01 -1.44 -10.84
C VAL A 219 -0.50 -1.46 -10.71
N ILE A 220 -1.00 -1.97 -9.59
CA ILE A 220 -2.35 -1.68 -9.09
C ILE A 220 -2.16 -0.86 -7.81
N SER A 221 -2.66 0.38 -7.80
CA SER A 221 -2.57 1.28 -6.65
C SER A 221 -3.92 1.47 -5.97
N ASN A 222 -3.92 2.18 -4.84
CA ASN A 222 -5.14 2.58 -4.14
C ASN A 222 -6.00 1.39 -3.70
N ILE A 223 -5.33 0.31 -3.26
CA ILE A 223 -5.99 -0.86 -2.69
C ILE A 223 -6.35 -0.54 -1.23
N HIS A 224 -7.65 -0.33 -0.98
CA HIS A 224 -8.25 -0.13 0.34
C HIS A 224 -9.78 -0.10 0.22
N LYS A 225 -10.50 -0.13 1.35
CA LYS A 225 -11.98 -0.16 1.42
C LYS A 225 -12.73 0.94 0.66
N ASN A 226 -12.08 2.09 0.42
CA ASN A 226 -12.66 3.25 -0.27
C ASN A 226 -12.04 3.47 -1.66
N GLY A 227 -11.21 2.53 -2.13
CA GLY A 227 -10.53 2.54 -3.42
C GLY A 227 -10.85 1.23 -4.14
N MET A 228 -9.82 0.52 -4.61
CA MET A 228 -9.99 -0.87 -5.06
C MET A 228 -10.10 -1.79 -3.83
N PRO A 229 -11.22 -2.49 -3.60
CA PRO A 229 -11.36 -3.39 -2.46
C PRO A 229 -10.30 -4.50 -2.48
N PRO A 230 -9.72 -4.91 -1.33
CA PRO A 230 -8.64 -5.90 -1.28
C PRO A 230 -8.97 -7.23 -1.96
N VAL A 231 -10.20 -7.72 -1.81
CA VAL A 231 -10.67 -8.97 -2.44
C VAL A 231 -10.69 -8.86 -3.96
N GLU A 232 -11.24 -7.77 -4.50
CA GLU A 232 -11.30 -7.51 -5.95
C GLU A 232 -9.89 -7.30 -6.53
N ALA A 233 -9.04 -6.57 -5.80
CA ALA A 233 -7.63 -6.39 -6.17
C ALA A 233 -6.90 -7.74 -6.25
N GLY A 234 -7.15 -8.66 -5.31
CA GLY A 234 -6.59 -10.01 -5.32
C GLY A 234 -6.93 -10.78 -6.59
N ALA A 235 -8.21 -10.76 -6.98
CA ALA A 235 -8.67 -11.40 -8.23
C ALA A 235 -8.01 -10.77 -9.48
N GLN A 236 -7.91 -9.44 -9.52
CA GLN A 236 -7.25 -8.73 -10.62
C GLN A 236 -5.75 -9.04 -10.68
N ILE A 237 -5.06 -9.14 -9.54
CA ILE A 237 -3.66 -9.55 -9.44
C ILE A 237 -3.47 -10.95 -10.03
N VAL A 238 -4.32 -11.91 -9.66
CA VAL A 238 -4.26 -13.29 -10.18
C VAL A 238 -4.42 -13.32 -11.70
N GLN A 239 -5.36 -12.54 -12.26
CA GLN A 239 -5.52 -12.42 -13.70
C GLN A 239 -4.28 -11.80 -14.38
N LEU A 240 -3.68 -10.77 -13.78
CA LEU A 240 -2.47 -10.15 -14.31
C LEU A 240 -1.27 -11.09 -14.25
N ILE A 241 -1.12 -11.89 -13.18
CA ILE A 241 -0.06 -12.90 -13.08
C ILE A 241 -0.11 -13.86 -14.27
N GLU A 242 -1.29 -14.36 -14.64
CA GLU A 242 -1.45 -15.22 -15.82
C GLU A 242 -1.01 -14.54 -17.11
N ILE A 243 -1.43 -13.28 -17.29
CA ILE A 243 -1.10 -12.49 -18.46
C ILE A 243 0.43 -12.28 -18.54
N LEU A 244 1.07 -11.92 -17.43
CA LEU A 244 2.52 -11.73 -17.35
C LEU A 244 3.28 -13.04 -17.68
N LEU A 245 2.83 -14.17 -17.15
CA LEU A 245 3.45 -15.48 -17.42
C LEU A 245 3.26 -15.91 -18.89
N LYS A 246 2.09 -15.66 -19.46
CA LYS A 246 1.76 -16.00 -20.85
C LYS A 246 2.55 -15.15 -21.84
N GLU A 247 2.54 -13.83 -21.65
CA GLU A 247 3.17 -12.87 -22.58
C GLU A 247 4.67 -12.70 -22.33
N LYS A 248 5.16 -13.13 -21.17
CA LYS A 248 6.55 -12.96 -20.71
C LYS A 248 7.01 -11.51 -20.74
N LYS A 249 6.08 -10.61 -20.37
CA LYS A 249 6.22 -9.15 -20.42
C LYS A 249 5.47 -8.52 -19.26
N SER A 250 5.92 -7.37 -18.81
CA SER A 250 5.29 -6.58 -17.76
C SER A 250 5.54 -5.09 -17.97
N GLY A 251 4.86 -4.25 -17.19
CA GLY A 251 4.99 -2.80 -17.27
C GLY A 251 4.64 -2.26 -18.66
N ILE A 252 5.45 -1.33 -19.16
CA ILE A 252 5.16 -0.65 -20.45
C ILE A 252 5.22 -1.58 -21.66
N ASP A 253 5.89 -2.73 -21.55
CA ASP A 253 6.02 -3.70 -22.63
C ASP A 253 4.78 -4.61 -22.73
N LEU A 254 3.96 -4.65 -21.68
CA LEU A 254 2.71 -5.39 -21.67
C LEU A 254 1.59 -4.56 -22.32
N LYS A 255 0.96 -5.12 -23.35
CA LYS A 255 -0.21 -4.54 -24.00
C LYS A 255 -1.44 -5.35 -23.59
N LEU A 256 -2.26 -4.78 -22.71
CA LEU A 256 -3.53 -5.35 -22.25
C LEU A 256 -4.64 -5.18 -23.30
#